data_AF-A0A3C0TRX0-F1
#
_entry.id   AF-A0A3C0TRX0-F1
#
_cell.length_a   1.000
_cell.length_b   1.000
_cell.length_c   1.000
_cell.angle_alpha   90.00
_cell.angle_beta   90.00
_cell.angle_gamma   90.00
#
_symmetry.space_group_name_H-M   'P 1'
#
loop_
_entity.id
_entity.type
_entity.pdbx_description
1 polymer ?
#
loop_
_entity_poly.entity_id
_entity_poly.type
_entity_poly.pdbx_seq_one_letter_code
_entity_poly.pdbx_strand_id
1 'polypeptide(L)'
;MIRRHIMVLLASLSVALLISVTALAETEMGQQTDMKQKGATPPGYNVRAIPLDDEALRALDQKHRQLARKSGTICLHMAPGGVVRRGSAPVPLDGCNISTLDRLVAEQNDPALFSYHWSIRPKERYDQNRSGLYWRTVRTQILANHPELASPKSD
;
A
#
# COMPACT_ATOMS: atom_id res chain seq x y z
N MET A 1 -0.56 48.29 52.55
CA MET A 1 -1.48 48.18 51.38
C MET A 1 -0.59 48.15 50.13
N ILE A 2 0.02 47.03 49.74
CA ILE A 2 -0.42 45.91 48.86
C ILE A 2 -0.68 46.30 47.38
N ARG A 3 0.21 45.79 46.51
CA ARG A 3 0.12 45.48 45.04
C ARG A 3 -0.08 46.66 44.07
N ARG A 4 0.87 47.10 43.23
CA ARG A 4 1.67 46.48 42.13
C ARG A 4 0.85 45.84 40.99
N HIS A 5 1.03 46.41 39.79
CA HIS A 5 1.02 45.79 38.44
C HIS A 5 -0.37 45.50 37.83
N ILE A 6 -0.70 45.67 36.54
CA ILE A 6 -0.06 46.17 35.32
C ILE A 6 -1.11 45.99 34.19
N MET A 7 -1.05 46.82 33.13
CA MET A 7 -1.40 46.51 31.72
C MET A 7 -2.87 46.46 31.19
N VAL A 8 -3.07 47.32 30.17
CA VAL A 8 -3.62 47.05 28.80
C VAL A 8 -5.16 46.86 28.72
N LEU A 9 -5.96 47.21 27.70
CA LEU A 9 -5.89 47.54 26.26
C LEU A 9 -6.94 48.63 25.96
N LEU A 10 -6.80 49.33 24.83
CA LEU A 10 -7.77 49.26 23.71
C LEU A 10 -7.42 50.35 22.68
N ALA A 11 -6.80 49.92 21.58
CA ALA A 11 -6.59 50.76 20.41
C ALA A 11 -6.87 49.94 19.14
N SER A 12 -7.33 50.67 18.13
CA SER A 12 -7.48 50.32 16.71
C SER A 12 -8.60 49.34 16.34
N LEU A 13 -9.78 49.91 16.04
CA LEU A 13 -10.63 49.44 14.94
C LEU A 13 -9.80 49.50 13.64
N SER A 14 -9.71 48.40 12.90
CA SER A 14 -9.22 48.40 11.53
C SER A 14 -10.21 47.66 10.66
N VAL A 15 -10.81 48.39 9.73
CA VAL A 15 -11.66 47.89 8.65
C VAL A 15 -10.76 47.22 7.62
N ALA A 16 -11.03 45.97 7.28
CA ALA A 16 -10.46 45.34 6.10
C ALA A 16 -11.54 44.51 5.38
N LEU A 17 -11.91 45.03 4.22
CA LEU A 17 -12.78 44.46 3.21
C LEU A 17 -12.13 43.20 2.63
N LEU A 18 -12.81 42.05 2.62
CA LEU A 18 -12.37 40.86 1.89
C LEU A 18 -13.41 40.49 0.83
N ILE A 19 -13.16 40.93 -0.39
CA ILE A 19 -13.80 40.45 -1.61
C ILE A 19 -13.10 39.14 -1.97
N SER A 20 -13.80 38.01 -1.86
CA SER A 20 -13.30 36.73 -2.36
C SER A 20 -13.94 36.43 -3.70
N VAL A 21 -13.14 36.51 -4.77
CA VAL A 21 -13.50 36.06 -6.11
C VAL A 21 -13.48 34.53 -6.09
N THR A 22 -14.65 33.89 -6.10
CA THR A 22 -14.74 32.44 -6.37
C THR A 22 -14.70 32.23 -7.87
N ALA A 23 -13.54 31.83 -8.37
CA ALA A 23 -13.41 31.27 -9.72
C ALA A 23 -14.24 29.98 -9.80
N LEU A 24 -15.25 29.96 -10.67
CA LEU A 24 -15.88 28.73 -11.12
C LEU A 24 -14.87 27.98 -11.99
N ALA A 25 -14.29 26.91 -11.46
CA ALA A 25 -13.72 25.85 -12.28
C ALA A 25 -14.85 24.84 -12.52
N GLU A 26 -15.34 24.84 -13.74
CA GLU A 26 -16.27 23.86 -14.29
C GLU A 26 -15.66 22.46 -14.11
N THR A 27 -16.23 21.67 -13.21
CA THR A 27 -15.93 20.25 -13.12
C THR A 27 -16.87 19.55 -14.08
N GLU A 28 -16.37 19.25 -15.26
CA GLU A 28 -17.05 18.42 -16.25
C GLU A 28 -17.46 17.09 -15.61
N MET A 29 -18.76 16.84 -15.57
CA MET A 29 -19.36 15.54 -15.29
C MET A 29 -19.05 14.60 -16.46
N GLY A 30 -17.85 14.04 -16.48
CA GLY A 30 -17.43 12.97 -17.38
C GLY A 30 -17.68 11.59 -16.76
N GLN A 31 -18.91 11.11 -16.90
CA GLN A 31 -19.24 9.71 -17.19
C GLN A 31 -18.39 8.61 -16.50
N GLN A 32 -18.80 8.25 -15.28
CA GLN A 32 -18.28 7.12 -14.52
C GLN A 32 -18.88 5.80 -15.03
N THR A 33 -18.39 5.31 -16.16
CA THR A 33 -18.61 3.93 -16.61
C THR A 33 -17.27 3.31 -16.99
N ASP A 34 -16.44 3.00 -16.00
CA ASP A 34 -15.54 1.85 -16.11
C ASP A 34 -15.11 1.40 -14.71
N MET A 35 -15.62 0.24 -14.27
CA MET A 35 -15.07 -0.45 -13.10
C MET A 35 -13.74 -1.09 -13.48
N LYS A 36 -12.72 -0.26 -13.74
CA LYS A 36 -11.34 -0.68 -13.74
C LYS A 36 -10.71 -0.04 -12.51
N GLN A 37 -10.72 -0.79 -11.40
CA GLN A 37 -10.11 -0.39 -10.13
C GLN A 37 -8.58 -0.31 -10.30
N LYS A 38 -8.13 0.75 -10.98
CA LYS A 38 -6.75 1.17 -11.06
C LYS A 38 -6.44 1.87 -9.73
N GLY A 39 -6.26 1.06 -8.68
CA GLY A 39 -5.66 1.55 -7.45
C GLY A 39 -4.38 2.29 -7.81
N ALA A 40 -4.17 3.48 -7.26
CA ALA A 40 -3.02 4.31 -7.59
C ALA A 40 -1.74 3.47 -7.51
N THR A 41 -0.99 3.44 -8.60
CA THR A 41 0.31 2.77 -8.64
C THR A 41 1.20 3.40 -7.57
N PRO A 42 1.74 2.62 -6.62
CA PRO A 42 2.52 3.19 -5.52
C PRO A 42 3.86 3.71 -6.03
N PRO A 43 4.42 4.77 -5.40
CA PRO A 43 5.75 5.25 -5.72
C PRO A 43 6.78 4.11 -5.65
N GLY A 44 7.66 4.01 -6.66
CA GLY A 44 8.67 2.96 -6.75
C GLY A 44 8.21 1.65 -7.38
N TYR A 45 6.93 1.49 -7.73
CA TYR A 45 6.47 0.33 -8.50
C TYR A 45 7.05 0.33 -9.91
N ASN A 46 7.68 -0.78 -10.30
CA ASN A 46 8.19 -0.98 -11.65
C ASN A 46 7.99 -2.44 -12.06
N VAL A 47 6.99 -2.72 -12.89
CA VAL A 47 6.70 -4.08 -13.38
C VAL A 47 7.90 -4.74 -14.08
N ARG A 48 8.79 -3.95 -14.71
CA ARG A 48 10.01 -4.48 -15.37
C ARG A 48 11.07 -4.96 -14.38
N ALA A 49 10.96 -4.59 -13.10
CA ALA A 49 11.83 -5.11 -12.05
C ALA A 49 11.47 -6.54 -11.63
N ILE A 50 10.29 -7.03 -12.02
CA ILE A 50 9.83 -8.38 -11.65
C ILE A 50 10.43 -9.38 -12.65
N PRO A 51 11.26 -10.34 -12.20
CA PRO A 51 11.76 -11.39 -13.06
C PRO A 51 10.61 -12.33 -13.45
N LEU A 52 10.45 -12.60 -14.76
CA LEU A 52 9.34 -13.41 -15.29
C LEU A 52 9.73 -14.87 -15.59
N ASP A 53 10.97 -15.24 -15.28
CA ASP A 53 11.37 -16.64 -15.24
C ASP A 53 10.72 -17.35 -14.05
N ASP A 54 10.39 -18.63 -14.27
CA ASP A 54 9.59 -19.40 -13.32
C ASP A 54 10.30 -19.65 -11.98
N GLU A 55 11.64 -19.67 -11.96
CA GLU A 55 12.42 -19.94 -10.75
C GLU A 55 12.53 -18.69 -9.88
N ALA A 56 12.94 -17.56 -10.44
CA ALA A 56 13.06 -16.31 -9.71
C ALA A 56 11.69 -15.81 -9.23
N LEU A 57 10.63 -15.95 -10.05
CA LEU A 57 9.30 -15.53 -9.63
C LEU A 57 8.76 -16.40 -8.49
N ARG A 58 9.07 -17.71 -8.49
CA ARG A 58 8.74 -18.61 -7.38
C ARG A 58 9.52 -18.25 -6.11
N ALA A 59 10.81 -17.92 -6.24
CA ALA A 59 11.63 -17.47 -5.11
C ALA A 59 11.10 -16.15 -4.53
N LEU A 60 10.69 -15.23 -5.39
CA LEU A 60 10.11 -13.95 -5.01
C LEU A 60 8.78 -14.12 -4.26
N ASP A 61 7.91 -15.01 -4.76
CA ASP A 61 6.67 -15.36 -4.08
C ASP A 61 6.92 -16.04 -2.72
N GLN A 62 7.90 -16.94 -2.65
CA GLN A 62 8.29 -17.55 -1.39
C GLN A 62 8.77 -16.53 -0.37
N LYS A 63 9.64 -15.59 -0.77
CA LYS A 63 10.13 -14.49 0.07
C LYS A 63 8.96 -13.62 0.55
N HIS A 64 8.06 -13.23 -0.36
CA HIS A 64 6.87 -12.44 -0.02
C HIS A 64 5.96 -13.16 0.98
N ARG A 65 5.65 -14.45 0.78
CA ARG A 65 4.83 -15.24 1.71
C ARG A 65 5.47 -15.39 3.08
N GLN A 66 6.81 -15.52 3.16
CA GLN A 66 7.52 -15.55 4.43
C GLN A 66 7.31 -14.24 5.21
N LEU A 67 7.38 -13.08 4.52
CA LEU A 67 7.10 -11.78 5.14
C LEU A 67 5.63 -11.64 5.57
N ALA A 68 4.68 -12.12 4.76
CA ALA A 68 3.25 -12.12 5.13
C ALA A 68 2.98 -12.97 6.39
N ARG A 69 3.64 -14.12 6.54
CA ARG A 69 3.54 -14.93 7.78
C ARG A 69 4.21 -14.24 8.96
N LYS A 70 5.33 -13.55 8.73
CA LYS A 70 6.02 -12.77 9.75
C LYS A 70 5.15 -11.60 10.23
N SER A 71 4.47 -10.87 9.35
CA SER A 71 3.54 -9.80 9.75
C SER A 71 2.40 -10.36 10.60
N GLY A 72 1.80 -11.47 10.18
CA GLY A 72 0.78 -12.19 10.97
C GLY A 72 1.23 -12.54 12.37
N THR A 73 2.45 -13.06 12.50
CA THR A 73 3.05 -13.40 13.80
C THR A 73 3.21 -12.16 14.67
N ILE A 74 3.75 -11.06 14.12
CA ILE A 74 3.95 -9.80 14.85
C ILE A 74 2.60 -9.24 15.35
N CYS A 75 1.61 -9.14 14.47
CA CYS A 75 0.33 -8.53 14.79
C CYS A 75 -0.47 -9.34 15.82
N LEU A 76 -0.37 -10.65 15.76
CA LEU A 76 -0.96 -11.55 16.74
C LEU A 76 -0.36 -11.37 18.15
N HIS A 77 0.97 -11.13 18.25
CA HIS A 77 1.62 -10.85 19.52
C HIS A 77 1.33 -9.46 20.08
N MET A 78 0.92 -8.51 19.24
CA MET A 78 0.53 -7.16 19.66
C MET A 78 -0.94 -7.04 20.07
N ALA A 79 -1.76 -8.08 19.85
CA ALA A 79 -3.16 -8.07 20.24
C ALA A 79 -3.33 -8.12 21.78
N PRO A 80 -4.22 -7.31 22.38
CA PRO A 80 -4.47 -7.32 23.82
C PRO A 80 -5.03 -8.69 24.23
N GLY A 81 -4.28 -9.45 25.05
CA GLY A 81 -4.65 -10.77 25.53
C GLY A 81 -3.62 -11.89 25.33
N GLY A 82 -2.53 -11.66 24.59
CA GLY A 82 -1.26 -12.39 24.75
C GLY A 82 -1.24 -13.92 24.62
N VAL A 83 -2.28 -14.59 24.11
CA VAL A 83 -2.29 -16.05 23.93
C VAL A 83 -2.88 -16.41 22.56
N VAL A 84 -2.05 -17.08 21.75
CA VAL A 84 -2.30 -17.42 20.37
C VAL A 84 -3.12 -18.70 20.25
N ARG A 85 -4.25 -18.68 19.53
CA ARG A 85 -4.78 -19.90 18.90
C ARG A 85 -3.73 -20.39 17.89
N ARG A 86 -2.96 -21.42 18.24
CA ARG A 86 -2.20 -22.22 17.28
C ARG A 86 -3.21 -22.84 16.31
N GLY A 87 -3.12 -22.43 15.04
CA GLY A 87 -3.89 -23.02 13.96
C GLY A 87 -4.83 -22.01 13.33
N SER A 88 -4.50 -21.66 12.07
CA SER A 88 -5.45 -21.43 10.96
C SER A 88 -6.69 -20.58 11.24
N ALA A 89 -6.67 -19.71 12.25
CA ALA A 89 -7.65 -18.66 12.36
C ALA A 89 -7.41 -17.75 11.14
N PRO A 90 -8.42 -17.48 10.31
CA PRO A 90 -8.29 -16.46 9.29
C PRO A 90 -7.93 -15.18 10.01
N VAL A 91 -6.65 -14.79 9.95
CA VAL A 91 -6.24 -13.51 10.49
C VAL A 91 -6.99 -12.50 9.64
N PRO A 92 -7.89 -11.69 10.21
CA PRO A 92 -8.62 -10.70 9.44
C PRO A 92 -7.60 -9.88 8.66
N LEU A 93 -7.99 -9.41 7.48
CA LEU A 93 -7.33 -8.26 6.85
C LEU A 93 -7.48 -7.07 7.82
N ASP A 94 -6.59 -7.02 8.81
CA ASP A 94 -6.52 -5.99 9.83
C ASP A 94 -5.47 -4.95 9.42
N GLY A 95 -5.64 -3.72 9.91
CA GLY A 95 -4.71 -2.63 9.59
C GLY A 95 -3.28 -2.91 10.04
N CYS A 96 -3.08 -3.79 11.05
CA CYS A 96 -1.75 -4.17 11.51
C CYS A 96 -1.01 -5.00 10.47
N ASN A 97 -1.65 -6.04 9.89
CA ASN A 97 -1.02 -6.91 8.92
C ASN A 97 -0.68 -6.18 7.64
N ILE A 98 -1.56 -5.28 7.20
CA ILE A 98 -1.34 -4.43 6.03
C ILE A 98 -0.11 -3.55 6.27
N SER A 99 -0.15 -2.71 7.31
CA SER A 99 0.95 -1.78 7.62
C SER A 99 2.27 -2.49 7.91
N THR A 100 2.22 -3.63 8.61
CA THR A 100 3.42 -4.42 8.94
C THR A 100 3.99 -5.11 7.72
N LEU A 101 3.18 -5.70 6.83
CA LEU A 101 3.68 -6.32 5.61
C LEU A 101 4.30 -5.28 4.68
N ASP A 102 3.62 -4.15 4.47
CA ASP A 102 4.10 -3.08 3.60
C ASP A 102 5.46 -2.55 4.09
N ARG A 103 5.59 -2.32 5.42
CA ARG A 103 6.87 -1.96 6.04
C ARG A 103 7.94 -3.05 5.85
N LEU A 104 7.62 -4.31 6.14
CA LEU A 104 8.58 -5.42 6.03
C LEU A 104 9.10 -5.60 4.60
N VAL A 105 8.24 -5.37 3.59
CA VAL A 105 8.64 -5.40 2.18
C VAL A 105 9.54 -4.21 1.85
N ALA A 106 9.19 -3.00 2.29
CA ALA A 106 10.02 -1.82 2.10
C ALA A 106 11.43 -1.99 2.71
N GLU A 107 11.52 -2.59 3.90
CA GLU A 107 12.79 -2.87 4.59
C GLU A 107 13.71 -3.84 3.84
N GLN A 108 13.20 -4.62 2.89
CA GLN A 108 14.04 -5.51 2.08
C GLN A 108 14.91 -4.76 1.07
N ASN A 109 14.59 -3.50 0.75
CA ASN A 109 15.28 -2.70 -0.27
C ASN A 109 15.45 -3.44 -1.62
N ASP A 110 14.43 -4.23 -1.99
CA ASP A 110 14.42 -5.10 -3.17
C ASP A 110 13.33 -4.61 -4.15
N PRO A 111 13.71 -3.92 -5.25
CA PRO A 111 12.75 -3.37 -6.20
C PRO A 111 11.86 -4.42 -6.88
N ALA A 112 12.38 -5.64 -7.06
CA ALA A 112 11.62 -6.75 -7.63
C ALA A 112 10.53 -7.19 -6.64
N LEU A 113 10.90 -7.37 -5.36
CA LEU A 113 9.95 -7.76 -4.32
C LEU A 113 8.89 -6.71 -4.07
N PHE A 114 9.27 -5.43 -4.05
CA PHE A 114 8.33 -4.32 -3.91
C PHE A 114 7.31 -4.32 -5.06
N SER A 115 7.79 -4.42 -6.30
CA SER A 115 6.92 -4.46 -7.48
C SER A 115 6.02 -5.68 -7.47
N TYR A 116 6.57 -6.86 -7.13
CA TYR A 116 5.80 -8.10 -7.00
C TYR A 116 4.70 -8.01 -5.94
N HIS A 117 5.00 -7.43 -4.77
CA HIS A 117 4.02 -7.19 -3.71
C HIS A 117 2.80 -6.41 -4.23
N TRP A 118 3.02 -5.37 -5.03
CA TRP A 118 1.96 -4.54 -5.58
C TRP A 118 1.27 -5.12 -6.82
N SER A 119 1.91 -6.04 -7.54
CA SER A 119 1.28 -6.81 -8.62
C SER A 119 0.32 -7.88 -8.11
N ILE A 120 0.42 -8.31 -6.84
CA ILE A 120 -0.55 -9.22 -6.24
C ILE A 120 -1.86 -8.49 -5.96
N ARG A 121 -2.98 -9.16 -6.24
CA ARG A 121 -4.33 -8.67 -5.93
C ARG A 121 -4.48 -8.36 -4.43
N PRO A 122 -5.21 -7.30 -4.03
CA PRO A 122 -5.23 -6.84 -2.64
C PRO A 122 -5.56 -7.91 -1.60
N LYS A 123 -6.56 -8.76 -1.85
CA LYS A 123 -6.95 -9.82 -0.91
C LYS A 123 -5.83 -10.84 -0.72
N GLU A 124 -5.26 -11.31 -1.82
CA GLU A 124 -4.21 -12.33 -1.80
C GLU A 124 -2.87 -11.78 -1.33
N ARG A 125 -2.61 -10.48 -1.49
CA ARG A 125 -1.37 -9.82 -1.07
C ARG A 125 -1.11 -10.00 0.42
N TYR A 126 -2.15 -9.91 1.23
CA TYR A 126 -2.05 -10.02 2.69
C TYR A 126 -2.44 -11.41 3.21
N ASP A 127 -2.78 -12.35 2.34
CA ASP A 127 -3.10 -13.73 2.71
C ASP A 127 -1.83 -14.52 3.08
N GLN A 128 -1.71 -14.85 4.37
CA GLN A 128 -0.59 -15.58 4.95
C GLN A 128 -0.54 -17.06 4.53
N ASN A 129 -1.68 -17.58 4.08
CA ASN A 129 -1.89 -18.97 3.67
C ASN A 129 -2.04 -19.12 2.15
N ARG A 130 -1.73 -18.07 1.38
CA ARG A 130 -1.79 -18.08 -0.08
C ARG A 130 -1.02 -19.27 -0.65
N SER A 131 -1.61 -19.90 -1.68
CA SER A 131 -1.05 -21.07 -2.35
C SER A 131 0.40 -20.88 -2.78
N GLY A 132 1.17 -21.96 -2.63
CA GLY A 132 2.55 -22.09 -3.10
C GLY A 132 2.77 -21.75 -4.58
N LEU A 133 1.70 -21.84 -5.38
CA LEU A 133 1.68 -21.72 -6.83
C LEU A 133 1.12 -20.38 -7.33
N TYR A 134 0.78 -19.45 -6.42
CA TYR A 134 0.12 -18.21 -6.79
C TYR A 134 0.96 -17.30 -7.69
N TRP A 135 2.28 -17.45 -7.66
CA TRP A 135 3.20 -16.81 -8.59
C TRP A 135 2.82 -17.02 -10.07
N ARG A 136 2.21 -18.18 -10.43
CA ARG A 136 1.72 -18.42 -11.79
C ARG A 136 0.58 -17.48 -12.15
N THR A 137 -0.34 -17.27 -11.21
CA THR A 137 -1.44 -16.33 -11.37
C THR A 137 -0.93 -14.90 -11.54
N VAL A 138 0.09 -14.50 -10.76
CA VAL A 138 0.73 -13.19 -10.92
C VAL A 138 1.42 -13.07 -12.28
N ARG A 139 2.17 -14.10 -12.72
CA ARG A 139 2.81 -14.14 -14.04
C ARG A 139 1.80 -13.93 -15.17
N THR A 140 0.71 -14.71 -15.15
CA THR A 140 -0.37 -14.59 -16.14
C THR A 140 -0.98 -13.19 -16.15
N GLN A 141 -1.19 -12.58 -14.98
CA GLN A 141 -1.73 -11.22 -14.88
C GLN A 141 -0.76 -10.17 -15.42
N ILE A 142 0.54 -10.29 -15.09
CA ILE A 142 1.56 -9.38 -15.61
C ILE A 142 1.62 -9.48 -17.12
N LEU A 143 1.74 -10.68 -17.68
CA LEU A 143 1.82 -10.89 -19.13
C LEU A 143 0.54 -10.50 -19.88
N ALA A 144 -0.63 -10.66 -19.27
CA ALA A 144 -1.88 -10.20 -19.86
C ALA A 144 -1.96 -8.67 -19.94
N ASN A 145 -1.37 -7.95 -18.97
CA ASN A 145 -1.36 -6.49 -18.93
C ASN A 145 -0.14 -5.88 -19.64
N HIS A 146 0.93 -6.65 -19.79
CA HIS A 146 2.23 -6.24 -20.32
C HIS A 146 2.78 -7.33 -21.27
N PRO A 147 2.10 -7.57 -22.42
CA PRO A 147 2.52 -8.60 -23.36
C PRO A 147 3.92 -8.36 -23.94
N GLU A 148 4.39 -7.11 -23.95
CA GLU A 148 5.75 -6.74 -24.35
C GLU A 148 6.86 -7.35 -23.48
N LEU A 149 6.52 -7.86 -22.29
CA LEU A 149 7.45 -8.55 -21.39
C LEU A 149 7.55 -10.06 -21.66
N ALA A 150 6.71 -10.60 -22.55
CA ALA A 150 6.71 -12.03 -22.89
C ALA A 150 7.89 -12.44 -23.77
N SER A 151 8.44 -11.50 -24.55
CA SER A 151 9.52 -11.77 -25.51
C SER A 151 10.88 -11.45 -24.89
N PRO A 152 11.89 -12.33 -25.04
CA PRO A 152 13.27 -11.93 -24.79
C PRO A 152 13.58 -10.76 -25.73
N LYS A 153 14.19 -9.69 -25.21
CA LYS A 153 14.80 -8.68 -26.06
C LYS A 153 15.85 -9.40 -26.91
N SER A 154 15.59 -9.52 -28.19
CA SER A 154 16.62 -9.80 -29.18
C SER A 154 17.49 -8.55 -29.24
N ASP A 155 18.61 -8.58 -28.52
CA ASP A 155 19.72 -7.64 -28.70
C ASP A 155 20.47 -7.95 -30.00
#